data_AF-A0A068TNA2-F1
#
_entry.id   AF-A0A068TNA2-F1
#
_cell.length_a   1.000
_cell.length_b   1.000
_cell.length_c   1.000
_cell.angle_alpha   90.00
_cell.angle_beta   90.00
_cell.angle_gamma   90.00
#
_symmetry.space_group_name_H-M   'P 1'
#
loop_
_entity.id
_entity.type
_entity.pdbx_description
1 polymer ?
#
loop_
_entity_poly.entity_id
_entity_poly.type
_entity_poly.pdbx_seq_one_letter_code
_entity_poly.pdbx_strand_id
1 'polypeptide(L)'
;MSFRSIVSDVRDSFGSLSRRSFNVRLPGHHRGKSHGSFHDSNEQPLVIQNSRWANLPPELLFDVIRRLEESETTWPGRKHVVACAAVCRSWRSMCKEIVKSPEFCGKLTFPVSLKQPGPRDGTIQCFIKRDKSNLTYHLFLCLSPALLVENGKFLLSAKRTRRTTCTEYVISMDADNISRSSSTYIGKLRSNFLGTKFIIYDTQPPYTCTNVPPPGRTSRRFYSKKVSPKVPTGSYNIAQITYELNVLGTRGPRRMHCVMQSIPASALDAGGTVPGQPQLLPRCLEDSFRSISFSKSLDHSTEFSSSRFSDIGVPGNEDEEGKVKPLILKNKAPRWHEQLQCWCLNFRGRVTVASVKNFQLIAATQPAASASTTSQPTQTDHDKIILQFGKVGKDMFTMDYRYPLSAFQAFAICLSSFDTKLACE
;
A
#
# COMPACT_ATOMS: atom_id res chain seq x y z
N MET A 1 -2.00 -12.71 37.75
CA MET A 1 -1.05 -13.12 36.69
C MET A 1 -0.76 -11.93 35.79
N SER A 2 0.50 -11.68 35.44
CA SER A 2 0.86 -10.56 34.55
C SER A 2 0.43 -10.87 33.11
N PHE A 3 -0.18 -9.91 32.40
CA PHE A 3 -0.59 -10.06 30.99
C PHE A 3 0.54 -10.56 30.08
N ARG A 4 1.81 -10.29 30.44
CA ARG A 4 2.98 -10.81 29.73
C ARG A 4 3.12 -12.33 29.80
N SER A 5 2.70 -12.97 30.90
CA SER A 5 2.75 -14.44 31.00
C SER A 5 1.67 -15.09 30.11
N ILE A 6 0.49 -14.46 29.99
CA ILE A 6 -0.62 -14.97 29.19
C ILE A 6 -0.29 -14.98 27.69
N VAL A 7 0.37 -13.93 27.18
CA VAL A 7 0.76 -13.85 25.76
C VAL A 7 1.95 -14.78 25.45
N SER A 8 2.89 -14.93 26.39
CA SER A 8 3.98 -15.90 26.27
C SER A 8 3.47 -17.34 26.29
N ASP A 9 2.52 -17.68 27.17
CA ASP A 9 1.91 -19.02 27.22
C ASP A 9 1.19 -19.38 25.92
N VAL A 10 0.52 -18.41 25.27
CA VAL A 10 -0.07 -18.60 23.94
C VAL A 10 1.02 -18.85 22.90
N ARG A 11 2.15 -18.14 22.95
CA ARG A 11 3.25 -18.32 22.00
C ARG A 11 3.94 -19.68 22.16
N ASP A 12 4.15 -20.11 23.41
CA ASP A 12 4.89 -21.33 23.73
C ASP A 12 4.04 -22.60 23.53
N SER A 13 2.72 -22.52 23.73
CA SER A 13 1.80 -23.64 23.48
C SER A 13 1.69 -24.04 22.00
N PHE A 14 2.10 -23.19 21.05
CA PHE A 14 2.06 -23.49 19.60
C PHE A 14 3.41 -23.91 19.00
N GLY A 15 4.48 -24.00 19.80
CA GLY A 15 5.82 -24.42 19.33
C GLY A 15 5.92 -25.87 18.82
N SER A 16 4.85 -26.67 18.91
CA SER A 16 4.86 -28.12 18.64
C SER A 16 4.11 -28.56 17.36
N LEU A 17 3.60 -27.65 16.52
CA LEU A 17 2.95 -28.07 15.28
C LEU A 17 3.97 -28.44 14.19
N SER A 18 4.32 -29.73 14.22
CA SER A 18 5.13 -30.48 13.27
C SER A 18 4.81 -30.18 11.80
N ARG A 19 5.83 -29.80 11.04
CA ARG A 19 5.83 -29.81 9.57
C ARG A 19 5.82 -31.27 9.08
N ARG A 20 4.65 -31.88 8.89
CA ARG A 20 4.54 -33.10 8.09
C ARG A 20 4.36 -32.73 6.62
N SER A 21 5.47 -32.79 5.88
CA SER A 21 5.51 -32.83 4.43
C SER A 21 4.91 -34.15 3.92
N PHE A 22 3.87 -34.08 3.10
CA PHE A 22 3.40 -35.23 2.33
C PHE A 22 4.37 -35.50 1.17
N ASN A 23 5.14 -36.59 1.27
CA ASN A 23 5.83 -37.21 0.13
C ASN A 23 4.92 -38.32 -0.40
N VAL A 24 4.34 -38.13 -1.59
CA VAL A 24 3.66 -39.19 -2.32
C VAL A 24 4.67 -39.82 -3.29
N ARG A 25 5.10 -41.05 -3.00
CA ARG A 25 5.69 -41.96 -3.99
C ARG A 25 4.63 -42.96 -4.38
N LEU A 26 4.28 -43.00 -5.66
CA LEU A 26 3.59 -44.13 -6.29
C LEU A 26 4.66 -45.15 -6.71
N PRO A 27 4.39 -46.46 -6.53
CA PRO A 27 4.37 -47.29 -7.72
C PRO A 27 3.30 -48.41 -7.70
N GLY A 28 2.81 -48.71 -8.91
CA GLY A 28 2.67 -50.08 -9.42
C GLY A 28 1.60 -51.01 -8.82
N HIS A 29 0.59 -51.33 -9.63
CA HIS A 29 -0.32 -52.46 -9.46
C HIS A 29 0.41 -53.79 -9.17
N HIS A 30 -0.10 -54.60 -8.23
CA HIS A 30 -0.39 -56.02 -8.42
C HIS A 30 -1.36 -56.59 -7.36
N ARG A 31 -2.26 -57.41 -7.90
CA ARG A 31 -3.33 -58.31 -7.42
C ARG A 31 -3.00 -59.20 -6.19
N GLY A 32 -3.98 -59.43 -5.29
CA GLY A 32 -4.16 -60.74 -4.62
C GLY A 32 -4.48 -60.80 -3.11
N LYS A 33 -5.74 -61.15 -2.78
CA LYS A 33 -6.26 -62.09 -1.75
C LYS A 33 -5.82 -62.07 -0.25
N SER A 34 -6.84 -61.82 0.58
CA SER A 34 -7.38 -62.65 1.70
C SER A 34 -6.74 -62.76 3.11
N HIS A 35 -7.65 -62.65 4.10
CA HIS A 35 -7.75 -63.23 5.45
C HIS A 35 -6.85 -62.75 6.61
N GLY A 36 -7.49 -62.06 7.57
CA GLY A 36 -7.66 -62.56 8.95
C GLY A 36 -6.60 -62.19 10.01
N SER A 37 -6.99 -61.37 10.99
CA SER A 37 -7.02 -61.73 12.42
C SER A 37 -7.48 -60.55 13.29
N PHE A 38 -8.17 -60.89 14.38
CA PHE A 38 -8.84 -60.03 15.35
C PHE A 38 -7.89 -59.40 16.39
N HIS A 39 -8.47 -58.51 17.20
CA HIS A 39 -7.94 -57.72 18.35
C HIS A 39 -7.08 -56.49 17.98
N ASP A 40 -7.26 -55.31 18.58
CA ASP A 40 -7.86 -55.01 19.88
C ASP A 40 -8.51 -53.63 19.86
N SER A 41 -9.64 -53.54 20.55
CA SER A 41 -10.39 -52.32 20.80
C SER A 41 -9.60 -51.34 21.64
N ASN A 42 -9.17 -50.23 21.04
CA ASN A 42 -8.90 -49.00 21.77
C ASN A 42 -9.16 -47.79 20.87
N GLU A 43 -10.43 -47.53 20.56
CA GLU A 43 -10.84 -46.19 20.15
C GLU A 43 -10.69 -45.25 21.35
N GLN A 44 -9.47 -44.76 21.58
CA GLN A 44 -9.34 -43.50 22.28
C GLN A 44 -10.10 -42.47 21.45
N PRO A 45 -11.12 -41.79 22.00
CA PRO A 45 -11.71 -40.68 21.29
C PRO A 45 -10.57 -39.72 20.99
N LEU A 46 -10.44 -39.29 19.73
CA LEU A 46 -9.57 -38.19 19.38
C LEU A 46 -10.05 -37.00 20.24
N VAL A 47 -9.41 -36.81 21.39
CA VAL A 47 -9.56 -35.60 22.19
C VAL A 47 -8.96 -34.53 21.31
N ILE A 48 -9.78 -33.92 20.47
CA ILE A 48 -9.53 -32.59 19.95
C ILE A 48 -9.38 -31.78 21.23
N GLN A 49 -8.13 -31.53 21.64
CA GLN A 49 -7.84 -30.57 22.68
C GLN A 49 -8.32 -29.23 22.13
N ASN A 50 -9.60 -28.95 22.36
CA ASN A 50 -10.16 -27.65 22.15
C ASN A 50 -9.30 -26.73 23.01
N SER A 51 -8.63 -25.79 22.33
CA SER A 51 -7.83 -24.76 22.97
C SER A 51 -8.59 -24.25 24.20
N ARG A 52 -7.90 -23.96 25.31
CA ARG A 52 -8.53 -23.37 26.51
C ARG A 52 -9.27 -22.06 26.21
N TRP A 53 -9.03 -21.49 25.03
CA TRP A 53 -9.63 -20.28 24.49
C TRP A 53 -10.81 -20.53 23.53
N ALA A 54 -11.05 -21.78 23.09
CA ALA A 54 -12.10 -22.12 22.14
C ALA A 54 -13.51 -21.87 22.69
N ASN A 55 -13.66 -21.91 24.01
CA ASN A 55 -14.92 -21.70 24.73
C ASN A 55 -15.04 -20.32 25.38
N LEU A 56 -14.11 -19.38 25.09
CA LEU A 56 -14.21 -18.03 25.66
C LEU A 56 -15.45 -17.33 25.08
N PRO A 57 -16.36 -16.80 25.91
CA PRO A 57 -17.50 -16.01 25.45
C PRO A 57 -17.03 -14.88 24.50
N PRO A 58 -17.71 -14.67 23.34
CA PRO A 58 -17.32 -13.65 22.37
C PRO A 58 -17.17 -12.26 22.97
N GLU A 59 -17.97 -11.91 23.97
CA GLU A 59 -17.97 -10.63 24.67
C GLU A 59 -16.67 -10.43 25.46
N LEU A 60 -16.22 -11.49 26.16
CA LEU A 60 -14.96 -11.47 26.89
C LEU A 60 -13.78 -11.43 25.92
N LEU A 61 -13.86 -12.15 24.80
CA LEU A 61 -12.83 -12.08 23.77
C LEU A 61 -12.73 -10.66 23.20
N PHE A 62 -13.86 -10.02 22.94
CA PHE A 62 -13.93 -8.65 22.43
C PHE A 62 -13.26 -7.68 23.41
N ASP A 63 -13.58 -7.79 24.69
CA ASP A 63 -12.98 -6.99 25.75
C ASP A 63 -11.47 -7.19 25.87
N VAL A 64 -11.00 -8.44 25.76
CA VAL A 64 -9.57 -8.75 25.78
C VAL A 64 -8.86 -8.10 24.59
N ILE A 65 -9.39 -8.24 23.38
CA ILE A 65 -8.78 -7.67 22.16
C ILE A 65 -8.81 -6.14 22.20
N ARG A 66 -9.91 -5.55 22.70
CA ARG A 66 -10.05 -4.10 22.87
C ARG A 66 -8.99 -3.54 23.83
N ARG A 67 -8.84 -4.14 25.01
CA ARG A 67 -7.81 -3.75 25.98
C ARG A 67 -6.40 -3.94 25.43
N LEU A 68 -6.18 -4.98 24.61
CA LEU A 68 -4.90 -5.20 23.93
C LEU A 68 -4.60 -4.08 22.92
N GLU A 69 -5.58 -3.66 22.12
CA GLU A 69 -5.41 -2.56 21.15
C GLU A 69 -5.17 -1.20 21.82
N GLU A 70 -5.81 -0.96 22.97
CA GLU A 70 -5.65 0.25 23.78
C GLU A 70 -4.29 0.31 24.47
N SER A 71 -3.81 -0.81 25.02
CA SER A 71 -2.53 -0.88 25.74
C SER A 71 -1.31 -0.84 24.80
N GLU A 72 -1.38 -1.49 23.64
CA GLU A 72 -0.25 -1.62 22.72
C GLU A 72 -0.28 -0.52 21.65
N THR A 73 0.07 0.72 21.99
CA THR A 73 -0.02 1.85 21.05
C THR A 73 1.14 1.95 20.06
N THR A 74 2.32 1.43 20.40
CA THR A 74 3.57 1.56 19.63
C THR A 74 4.19 0.21 19.26
N TRP A 75 5.08 0.23 18.27
CA TRP A 75 5.90 -0.95 17.95
C TRP A 75 7.09 -1.06 18.91
N PRO A 76 7.50 -2.27 19.35
CA PRO A 76 7.07 -3.59 18.87
C PRO A 76 5.87 -4.20 19.58
N GLY A 77 5.33 -3.58 20.64
CA GLY A 77 4.22 -4.12 21.43
C GLY A 77 2.98 -4.49 20.61
N ARG A 78 2.69 -3.73 19.55
CA ARG A 78 1.66 -4.04 18.54
C ARG A 78 1.79 -5.41 17.86
N LYS A 79 2.93 -6.10 17.96
CA LYS A 79 3.06 -7.51 17.53
C LYS A 79 2.03 -8.41 18.21
N HIS A 80 1.63 -8.12 19.44
CA HIS A 80 0.63 -8.89 20.17
C HIS A 80 -0.75 -8.81 19.50
N VAL A 81 -1.16 -7.62 19.03
CA VAL A 81 -2.41 -7.45 18.26
C VAL A 81 -2.39 -8.27 16.97
N VAL A 82 -1.24 -8.29 16.28
CA VAL A 82 -1.06 -9.10 15.06
C VAL A 82 -1.12 -10.59 15.37
N ALA A 83 -0.46 -11.04 16.44
CA ALA A 83 -0.50 -12.42 16.89
C ALA A 83 -1.93 -12.85 17.28
N CYS A 84 -2.67 -11.99 17.96
CA CYS A 84 -4.08 -12.22 18.30
C CYS A 84 -4.93 -12.46 17.05
N ALA A 85 -4.79 -11.63 16.01
CA ALA A 85 -5.49 -11.83 14.73
C ALA A 85 -5.02 -13.09 13.94
N ALA A 86 -3.91 -13.71 14.34
CA ALA A 86 -3.38 -14.91 13.72
C ALA A 86 -3.92 -16.22 14.34
N VAL A 87 -4.52 -16.17 15.53
CA VAL A 87 -4.98 -17.36 16.29
C VAL A 87 -5.98 -18.20 15.51
N CYS A 88 -7.13 -17.65 15.14
CA CYS A 88 -8.15 -18.35 14.36
C CYS A 88 -9.02 -17.38 13.56
N ARG A 89 -9.97 -17.90 12.75
CA ARG A 89 -10.86 -17.05 11.93
C ARG A 89 -11.74 -16.12 12.77
N SER A 90 -12.26 -16.61 13.90
CA SER A 90 -13.11 -15.82 14.81
C SER A 90 -12.34 -14.65 15.42
N TRP A 91 -11.18 -14.91 16.01
CA TRP A 91 -10.30 -13.87 16.57
C TRP A 91 -9.88 -12.86 15.51
N ARG A 92 -9.58 -13.32 14.30
CA ARG A 92 -9.26 -12.43 13.17
C ARG A 92 -10.42 -11.53 12.78
N SER A 93 -11.65 -12.04 12.79
CA SER A 93 -12.85 -11.25 12.50
C SER A 93 -13.06 -10.17 13.55
N MET A 94 -12.87 -10.51 14.82
CA MET A 94 -13.02 -9.59 15.93
C MET A 94 -11.90 -8.52 15.96
N CYS A 95 -10.64 -8.91 15.71
CA CYS A 95 -9.53 -7.96 15.55
C CYS A 95 -9.77 -6.99 14.39
N LYS A 96 -10.39 -7.44 13.30
CA LYS A 96 -10.75 -6.58 12.17
C LYS A 96 -11.75 -5.50 12.62
N GLU A 97 -12.77 -5.88 13.38
CA GLU A 97 -13.77 -4.94 13.90
C GLU A 97 -13.17 -3.91 14.88
N ILE A 98 -12.29 -4.37 15.79
CA ILE A 98 -11.71 -3.53 16.84
C ILE A 98 -10.61 -2.62 16.30
N VAL A 99 -9.73 -3.13 15.42
CA VAL A 99 -8.58 -2.37 14.93
C VAL A 99 -9.01 -1.49 13.76
N LYS A 100 -9.25 -0.21 14.07
CA LYS A 100 -9.60 0.82 13.10
C LYS A 100 -8.50 1.04 12.05
N SER A 101 -8.88 1.56 10.89
CA SER A 101 -7.95 1.91 9.82
C SER A 101 -6.99 3.05 10.23
N PRO A 102 -5.84 3.23 9.54
CA PRO A 102 -4.89 4.30 9.83
C PRO A 102 -5.48 5.71 9.70
N GLU A 103 -6.57 5.88 8.95
CA GLU A 103 -7.31 7.13 8.85
C GLU A 103 -7.85 7.57 10.22
N PHE A 104 -8.33 6.63 11.03
CA PHE A 104 -8.94 6.93 12.33
C PHE A 104 -7.99 6.72 13.49
N CYS A 105 -7.09 5.73 13.44
CA CYS A 105 -6.20 5.43 14.55
C CYS A 105 -4.77 5.98 14.37
N GLY A 106 -4.36 6.34 13.15
CA GLY A 106 -2.98 6.73 12.84
C GLY A 106 -1.95 5.60 12.95
N LYS A 107 -2.37 4.35 13.19
CA LYS A 107 -1.46 3.20 13.43
C LYS A 107 -1.39 2.28 12.20
N LEU A 108 -0.18 1.83 11.87
CA LEU A 108 0.07 0.84 10.80
C LEU A 108 0.29 -0.55 11.39
N THR A 109 -0.79 -1.31 11.57
CA THR A 109 -0.76 -2.58 12.32
C THR A 109 -0.64 -3.78 11.42
N PHE A 110 -1.58 -3.91 10.49
CA PHE A 110 -1.66 -5.01 9.55
C PHE A 110 -1.07 -4.63 8.19
N PRO A 111 -0.63 -5.61 7.37
CA PRO A 111 -0.12 -5.33 6.03
C PRO A 111 -1.09 -4.53 5.14
N VAL A 112 -2.40 -4.77 5.28
CA VAL A 112 -3.44 -4.03 4.53
C VAL A 112 -3.41 -2.52 4.80
N SER A 113 -2.97 -2.10 5.99
CA SER A 113 -2.87 -0.70 6.39
C SER A 113 -1.88 0.10 5.52
N LEU A 114 -0.95 -0.56 4.82
CA LEU A 114 0.00 0.09 3.92
C LEU A 114 -0.66 0.70 2.67
N LYS A 115 -1.86 0.24 2.31
CA LYS A 115 -2.67 0.76 1.21
C LYS A 115 -3.90 1.55 1.67
N GLN A 116 -4.12 1.67 2.98
CA GLN A 116 -5.19 2.50 3.52
C GLN A 116 -4.71 3.95 3.69
N PRO A 117 -5.61 4.94 3.58
CA PRO A 117 -5.29 6.35 3.80
C PRO A 117 -4.71 6.59 5.20
N GLY A 118 -3.79 7.55 5.31
CA GLY A 118 -3.30 8.05 6.60
C GLY A 118 -4.34 8.90 7.36
N PRO A 119 -4.00 9.39 8.57
CA PRO A 119 -4.90 10.18 9.40
C PRO A 119 -5.19 11.56 8.81
N ARG A 120 -6.34 12.16 9.16
CA ARG A 120 -6.76 13.50 8.72
C ARG A 120 -6.11 14.64 9.50
N ASP A 121 -5.98 14.45 10.80
CA ASP A 121 -5.55 15.49 11.76
C ASP A 121 -4.06 15.41 12.11
N GLY A 122 -3.38 14.36 11.63
CA GLY A 122 -1.96 14.12 11.90
C GLY A 122 -1.21 13.68 10.65
N THR A 123 0.06 13.34 10.82
CA THR A 123 0.89 12.72 9.79
C THR A 123 1.50 11.45 10.32
N ILE A 124 1.55 10.41 9.49
CA ILE A 124 2.39 9.26 9.73
C ILE A 124 3.81 9.64 9.30
N GLN A 125 4.73 9.61 10.25
CA GLN A 125 6.13 9.96 10.03
C GLN A 125 6.94 8.70 9.70
N CYS A 126 7.64 8.73 8.58
CA CYS A 126 8.48 7.64 8.11
C CYS A 126 9.87 8.14 7.70
N PHE A 127 10.78 7.22 7.45
CA PHE A 127 12.03 7.50 6.78
C PHE A 127 12.36 6.43 5.73
N ILE A 128 13.10 6.83 4.71
CA ILE A 128 13.60 5.97 3.64
C ILE A 128 15.11 5.84 3.80
N LYS A 129 15.58 4.60 3.95
CA LYS A 129 17.00 4.25 3.83
C LYS A 129 17.27 3.74 2.43
N ARG A 130 18.22 4.37 1.73
CA ARG A 130 18.64 3.98 0.38
C ARG A 130 19.92 3.15 0.45
N ASP A 131 19.95 2.04 -0.24
CA ASP A 131 21.18 1.33 -0.56
C ASP A 131 21.49 1.55 -2.04
N LYS A 132 22.54 2.34 -2.30
CA LYS A 132 22.96 2.67 -3.66
C LYS A 132 23.55 1.47 -4.40
N SER A 133 24.24 0.58 -3.68
CA SER A 133 24.94 -0.56 -4.27
C SER A 133 23.94 -1.58 -4.80
N ASN A 134 22.91 -1.86 -4.00
CA ASN A 134 21.86 -2.81 -4.38
C ASN A 134 20.70 -2.16 -5.15
N LEU A 135 20.73 -0.83 -5.32
CA LEU A 135 19.65 -0.04 -5.91
C LEU A 135 18.31 -0.25 -5.19
N THR A 136 18.37 -0.47 -3.88
CA THR A 136 17.20 -0.73 -3.02
C THR A 136 16.87 0.44 -2.11
N TYR A 137 15.61 0.51 -1.72
CA TYR A 137 15.05 1.56 -0.89
C TYR A 137 14.14 0.90 0.14
N HIS A 138 14.35 1.20 1.42
CA HIS A 138 13.60 0.60 2.51
C HIS A 138 12.87 1.70 3.27
N LEU A 139 11.55 1.57 3.35
CA LEU A 139 10.66 2.45 4.10
C LEU A 139 10.48 1.90 5.51
N PHE A 140 10.63 2.78 6.49
CA PHE A 140 10.42 2.50 7.89
C PHE A 140 9.48 3.53 8.52
N LEU A 141 8.60 3.07 9.42
CA LEU A 141 7.85 3.92 10.33
C LEU A 141 8.81 4.49 11.38
N CYS A 142 8.76 5.80 11.59
CA CYS A 142 9.51 6.47 12.65
C CYS A 142 8.82 6.23 14.00
N LEU A 143 9.53 5.63 14.96
CA LEU A 143 9.00 5.33 16.30
C LEU A 143 9.38 6.39 17.34
N SER A 144 10.44 7.18 17.07
CA SER A 144 10.87 8.29 17.92
C SER A 144 11.35 9.45 17.06
N PRO A 145 10.83 10.68 17.26
CA PRO A 145 11.32 11.87 16.57
C PRO A 145 12.79 12.19 16.86
N ALA A 146 13.32 11.76 18.01
CA ALA A 146 14.66 12.13 18.48
C ALA A 146 15.79 11.26 17.89
N LEU A 147 15.48 10.06 17.39
CA LEU A 147 16.48 9.09 16.91
C LEU A 147 16.06 8.54 15.54
N LEU A 148 16.34 9.31 14.48
CA LEU A 148 16.26 8.83 13.09
C LEU A 148 17.27 7.68 12.82
N VAL A 149 18.21 7.47 13.74
CA VAL A 149 19.25 6.45 13.66
C VAL A 149 18.70 5.18 14.34
N GLU A 150 18.40 4.19 13.48
CA GLU A 150 18.25 2.75 13.77
C GLU A 150 16.89 2.19 14.22
N ASN A 151 16.03 2.92 14.92
CA ASN A 151 14.82 2.33 15.50
C ASN A 151 13.52 2.68 14.72
N GLY A 152 13.23 1.91 13.68
CA GLY A 152 11.99 2.03 12.92
C GLY A 152 11.36 0.68 12.58
N LYS A 153 10.02 0.63 12.50
CA LYS A 153 9.33 -0.56 12.00
C LYS A 153 9.44 -0.61 10.48
N PHE A 154 10.02 -1.66 9.92
CA PHE A 154 10.03 -1.88 8.47
C PHE A 154 8.60 -1.94 7.90
N LEU A 155 8.38 -1.28 6.77
CA LEU A 155 7.08 -1.21 6.09
C LEU A 155 7.13 -1.78 4.67
N LEU A 156 8.02 -1.24 3.83
CA LEU A 156 8.10 -1.54 2.40
C LEU A 156 9.55 -1.52 1.93
N SER A 157 9.83 -2.30 0.90
CA SER A 157 11.06 -2.23 0.14
C SER A 157 10.75 -1.91 -1.32
N ALA A 158 11.69 -1.29 -2.01
CA ALA A 158 11.64 -1.13 -3.45
C ALA A 158 13.01 -1.38 -4.06
N LYS A 159 13.03 -2.00 -5.24
CA LYS A 159 14.24 -2.24 -6.03
C LYS A 159 14.12 -1.55 -7.38
N ARG A 160 15.08 -0.68 -7.68
CA ARG A 160 15.18 0.01 -8.96
C ARG A 160 15.85 -0.89 -9.99
N THR A 161 15.22 -1.02 -11.15
CA THR A 161 15.75 -1.68 -12.33
C THR A 161 15.72 -0.69 -13.49
N ARG A 162 16.89 -0.38 -14.05
CA ARG A 162 16.99 0.46 -15.24
C ARG A 162 16.87 -0.42 -16.47
N ARG A 163 15.94 -0.08 -17.36
CA ARG A 163 15.81 -0.65 -18.71
C ARG A 163 16.28 0.38 -19.74
N THR A 164 16.45 -0.04 -20.98
CA THR A 164 16.83 0.84 -22.09
C THR A 164 15.85 2.00 -22.29
N THR A 165 14.54 1.75 -22.13
CA THR A 165 13.48 2.73 -22.42
C THR A 165 12.80 3.33 -21.19
N CYS A 166 13.11 2.85 -19.98
CA CYS A 166 12.47 3.30 -18.74
C CYS A 166 13.21 2.81 -17.50
N THR A 167 12.94 3.46 -16.37
CA THR A 167 13.26 2.95 -15.03
C THR A 167 12.01 2.32 -14.42
N GLU A 168 12.16 1.17 -13.80
CA GLU A 168 11.11 0.53 -13.01
C GLU A 168 11.53 0.39 -11.55
N TYR A 169 10.59 0.54 -10.62
CA TYR A 169 10.76 0.18 -9.22
C TYR A 169 9.73 -0.88 -8.87
N VAL A 170 10.19 -2.05 -8.44
CA VAL A 170 9.33 -3.11 -7.91
C VAL A 170 9.19 -2.88 -6.41
N ILE A 171 7.96 -2.82 -5.90
CA ILE A 171 7.66 -2.53 -4.48
C ILE A 171 7.11 -3.79 -3.80
N SER A 172 7.68 -4.14 -2.65
CA SER A 172 7.40 -5.35 -1.87
C SER A 172 7.20 -5.04 -0.39
N MET A 173 6.45 -5.90 0.31
CA MET A 173 6.34 -5.90 1.78
C MET A 173 7.46 -6.69 2.46
N ASP A 174 8.41 -7.21 1.70
CA ASP A 174 9.54 -8.02 2.17
C ASP A 174 10.85 -7.32 1.81
N ALA A 175 11.75 -7.16 2.79
CA ALA A 175 13.03 -6.48 2.60
C ALA A 175 13.98 -7.30 1.71
N ASP A 176 13.97 -8.61 1.85
CA ASP A 176 14.95 -9.51 1.23
C ASP A 176 14.45 -10.03 -0.12
N ASN A 177 13.11 -10.14 -0.28
CA ASN A 177 12.49 -10.63 -1.51
C ASN A 177 11.72 -9.54 -2.27
N ILE A 178 12.45 -8.82 -3.14
CA ILE A 178 11.93 -7.74 -3.98
C ILE A 178 11.76 -8.19 -5.43
N SER A 179 10.79 -9.08 -5.66
CA SER A 179 10.47 -9.60 -7.00
C SER A 179 8.98 -9.48 -7.33
N ARG A 180 8.67 -9.26 -8.61
CA ARG A 180 7.28 -9.25 -9.13
C ARG A 180 6.58 -10.61 -9.00
N SER A 181 7.34 -11.70 -8.92
CA SER A 181 6.79 -13.05 -8.74
C SER A 181 6.53 -13.39 -7.28
N SER A 182 7.02 -12.57 -6.34
CA SER A 182 6.81 -12.79 -4.90
C SER A 182 5.35 -12.57 -4.52
N SER A 183 4.86 -13.34 -3.54
CA SER A 183 3.56 -13.09 -2.90
C SER A 183 3.52 -11.79 -2.08
N THR A 184 4.69 -11.22 -1.76
CA THR A 184 4.83 -9.95 -1.04
C THR A 184 4.93 -8.74 -1.97
N TYR A 185 4.88 -8.95 -3.29
CA TYR A 185 4.76 -7.89 -4.29
C TYR A 185 3.44 -7.15 -4.14
N ILE A 186 3.50 -5.82 -4.08
CA ILE A 186 2.29 -4.99 -3.90
C ILE A 186 2.10 -3.92 -4.97
N GLY A 187 3.07 -3.72 -5.86
CA GLY A 187 2.95 -2.75 -6.95
C GLY A 187 4.29 -2.33 -7.54
N LYS A 188 4.24 -1.42 -8.51
CA LYS A 188 5.44 -0.91 -9.19
C LYS A 188 5.31 0.57 -9.57
N LEU A 189 6.43 1.26 -9.67
CA LEU A 189 6.55 2.57 -10.32
C LEU A 189 7.28 2.38 -11.64
N ARG A 190 6.81 3.01 -12.73
CA ARG A 190 7.48 2.97 -14.04
C ARG A 190 7.63 4.38 -14.59
N SER A 191 8.84 4.75 -15.01
CA SER A 191 9.11 6.02 -15.68
C SER A 191 8.88 5.92 -17.20
N ASN A 192 8.78 7.07 -17.86
CA ASN A 192 9.10 7.21 -19.27
C ASN A 192 10.62 7.24 -19.49
N PHE A 193 11.04 7.31 -20.75
CA PHE A 193 12.45 7.32 -21.13
C PHE A 193 13.23 8.50 -20.54
N LEU A 194 12.63 9.70 -20.52
CA LEU A 194 13.28 10.91 -20.02
C LEU A 194 13.33 11.02 -18.48
N GLY A 195 12.56 10.18 -17.78
CA GLY A 195 12.39 10.30 -16.33
C GLY A 195 11.55 11.50 -15.89
N THR A 196 10.75 12.07 -16.80
CA THR A 196 9.87 13.23 -16.55
C THR A 196 8.44 12.82 -16.20
N LYS A 197 8.02 11.62 -16.57
CA LYS A 197 6.69 11.08 -16.31
C LYS A 197 6.81 9.71 -15.64
N PHE A 198 6.04 9.46 -14.61
CA PHE A 198 5.98 8.18 -13.92
C PHE A 198 4.54 7.73 -13.73
N ILE A 199 4.32 6.42 -13.73
CA ILE A 199 3.04 5.77 -13.50
C ILE A 199 3.18 4.80 -12.32
N ILE A 200 2.28 4.91 -11.35
CA ILE A 200 2.19 4.00 -10.20
C ILE A 200 1.15 2.94 -10.52
N TYR A 201 1.54 1.68 -10.36
CA TYR A 201 0.68 0.52 -10.55
C TYR A 201 0.42 -0.21 -9.24
N ASP A 202 -0.85 -0.44 -8.94
CA ASP A 202 -1.32 -1.26 -7.84
C ASP A 202 -1.62 -2.70 -8.31
N THR A 203 -1.59 -3.65 -7.38
CA THR A 203 -1.99 -5.05 -7.56
C THR A 203 -3.49 -5.29 -7.41
N GLN A 204 -4.22 -4.35 -6.79
CA GLN A 204 -5.65 -4.40 -6.53
C GLN A 204 -6.38 -3.47 -7.51
N PRO A 205 -7.56 -3.89 -8.02
CA PRO A 205 -8.34 -3.05 -8.91
C PRO A 205 -8.80 -1.77 -8.20
N PRO A 206 -8.78 -0.61 -8.87
CA PRO A 206 -9.40 0.60 -8.35
C PRO A 206 -10.91 0.38 -8.26
N TYR A 207 -11.47 0.61 -7.08
CA TYR A 207 -12.87 0.32 -6.78
C TYR A 207 -13.84 1.25 -7.50
N THR A 208 -13.37 2.41 -7.95
CA THR A 208 -14.17 3.46 -8.58
C THR A 208 -14.35 3.32 -10.09
N CYS A 209 -13.86 2.25 -10.73
CA CYS A 209 -13.87 2.20 -12.20
C CYS A 209 -14.51 0.91 -12.73
N THR A 210 -15.74 1.07 -13.19
CA THR A 210 -16.46 0.12 -14.05
C THR A 210 -15.79 -0.06 -15.43
N ASN A 211 -14.83 0.78 -15.84
CA ASN A 211 -14.19 0.71 -17.16
C ASN A 211 -12.67 0.97 -17.11
N VAL A 212 -11.90 0.08 -16.47
CA VAL A 212 -10.44 0.00 -16.75
C VAL A 212 -10.26 -0.97 -17.92
N PRO A 213 -9.61 -0.59 -19.04
CA PRO A 213 -9.29 -1.55 -20.09
C PRO A 213 -8.47 -2.69 -19.47
N PRO A 214 -8.79 -3.96 -19.79
CA PRO A 214 -8.11 -5.09 -19.19
C PRO A 214 -6.59 -4.95 -19.37
N PRO A 215 -5.78 -5.41 -18.40
CA PRO A 215 -4.33 -5.33 -18.52
C PRO A 215 -3.91 -5.93 -19.87
N GLY A 216 -3.28 -5.12 -20.72
CA GLY A 216 -2.74 -5.57 -21.99
C GLY A 216 -1.90 -6.82 -21.74
N ARG A 217 -2.27 -7.92 -22.41
CA ARG A 217 -1.68 -9.25 -22.23
C ARG A 217 -0.22 -9.24 -22.67
N THR A 218 0.69 -8.80 -21.80
CA THR A 218 2.12 -9.05 -21.99
C THR A 218 2.46 -10.43 -21.46
N SER A 219 2.47 -11.39 -22.40
CA SER A 219 3.26 -12.62 -22.40
C SER A 219 2.75 -13.83 -21.60
N ARG A 220 2.99 -14.98 -22.23
CA ARG A 220 2.45 -16.32 -22.01
C ARG A 220 3.03 -16.99 -20.77
N ARG A 221 2.18 -17.80 -20.14
CA ARG A 221 2.45 -19.08 -19.44
C ARG A 221 3.90 -19.35 -18.98
N PHE A 222 4.07 -19.40 -17.67
CA PHE A 222 4.63 -20.59 -17.03
C PHE A 222 3.68 -20.99 -15.89
N TYR A 223 2.89 -22.04 -16.13
CA TYR A 223 2.09 -22.67 -15.08
C TYR A 223 3.06 -23.30 -14.08
N SER A 224 3.18 -22.73 -12.88
CA SER A 224 3.56 -23.53 -11.73
C SER A 224 2.29 -24.22 -11.26
N LYS A 225 2.26 -25.57 -11.28
CA LYS A 225 1.24 -26.41 -10.64
C LYS A 225 1.30 -26.24 -9.11
N LYS A 226 1.05 -25.03 -8.61
CA LYS A 226 0.72 -24.79 -7.21
C LYS A 226 -0.70 -24.30 -7.16
N VAL A 227 -1.59 -25.21 -6.73
CA VAL A 227 -2.98 -24.93 -6.39
C VAL A 227 -2.96 -24.05 -5.13
N SER A 228 -2.76 -22.77 -5.34
CA SER A 228 -3.13 -21.73 -4.39
C SER A 228 -4.05 -20.81 -5.17
N PRO A 229 -5.19 -20.38 -4.61
CA PRO A 229 -6.07 -19.41 -5.26
C PRO A 229 -5.33 -18.07 -5.33
N LYS A 230 -4.47 -17.92 -6.34
CA LYS A 230 -3.87 -16.63 -6.68
C LYS A 230 -4.97 -15.84 -7.38
N VAL A 231 -5.62 -14.97 -6.62
CA VAL A 231 -6.42 -13.87 -7.17
C VAL A 231 -5.60 -13.24 -8.29
N PRO A 232 -6.16 -13.04 -9.51
CA PRO A 232 -5.41 -12.44 -10.61
C PRO A 232 -4.83 -11.11 -10.12
N THR A 233 -3.51 -11.06 -9.95
CA THR A 233 -2.82 -9.85 -9.51
C THR A 233 -2.74 -8.93 -10.73
N GLY A 234 -3.83 -8.23 -11.02
CA GLY A 234 -3.88 -7.23 -12.09
C GLY A 234 -2.90 -6.10 -11.79
N SER A 235 -2.43 -5.40 -12.83
CA SER A 235 -1.54 -4.24 -12.69
C SER A 235 -2.33 -3.00 -13.08
N TYR A 236 -2.84 -2.27 -12.12
CA TYR A 236 -3.77 -1.16 -12.35
C TYR A 236 -3.09 0.18 -12.17
N ASN A 237 -3.23 1.09 -13.13
CA ASN A 237 -2.72 2.45 -13.01
C ASN A 237 -3.55 3.23 -11.98
N ILE A 238 -2.92 3.69 -10.91
CA ILE A 238 -3.60 4.38 -9.79
C ILE A 238 -3.15 5.82 -9.57
N ALA A 239 -2.02 6.21 -10.14
CA ALA A 239 -1.46 7.56 -10.04
C ALA A 239 -0.46 7.83 -11.18
N GLN A 240 -0.41 9.07 -11.65
CA GLN A 240 0.59 9.56 -12.60
C GLN A 240 1.33 10.76 -12.01
N ILE A 241 2.66 10.77 -12.13
CA ILE A 241 3.53 11.86 -11.68
C ILE A 241 4.18 12.48 -12.91
N THR A 242 4.14 13.81 -13.02
CA THR A 242 4.77 14.56 -14.10
C THR A 242 5.67 15.63 -13.50
N TYR A 243 6.88 15.75 -14.03
CA TYR A 243 7.82 16.83 -13.75
C TYR A 243 7.87 17.75 -14.97
N GLU A 244 7.68 19.05 -14.75
CA GLU A 244 7.80 20.03 -15.83
C GLU A 244 9.27 20.15 -16.28
N LEU A 245 9.45 20.25 -17.59
CA LEU A 245 10.74 20.50 -18.23
C LEU A 245 10.99 22.02 -18.27
N ASN A 246 12.17 22.45 -17.83
CA ASN A 246 12.57 23.85 -17.92
C ASN A 246 13.26 24.08 -19.27
N VAL A 247 12.48 24.29 -20.33
CA VAL A 247 13.00 24.38 -21.71
C VAL A 247 13.70 25.73 -22.00
N LEU A 248 13.43 26.77 -21.22
CA LEU A 248 13.86 28.15 -21.49
C LEU A 248 14.93 28.71 -20.52
N GLY A 249 15.64 27.84 -19.79
CA GLY A 249 16.76 28.27 -18.92
C GLY A 249 16.37 29.13 -17.70
N THR A 250 15.07 29.34 -17.44
CA THR A 250 14.59 30.02 -16.24
C THR A 250 14.94 29.18 -15.02
N ARG A 251 15.90 29.65 -14.22
CA ARG A 251 16.31 29.02 -12.95
C ARG A 251 15.13 29.07 -11.97
N GLY A 252 14.38 27.97 -11.86
CA GLY A 252 13.22 27.86 -11.00
C GLY A 252 13.12 26.49 -10.32
N PRO A 253 12.50 26.41 -9.13
CA PRO A 253 12.20 25.14 -8.48
C PRO A 253 11.41 24.21 -9.41
N ARG A 254 11.81 22.92 -9.49
CA ARG A 254 11.13 21.91 -10.31
C ARG A 254 9.65 21.84 -9.95
N ARG A 255 8.79 21.95 -10.96
CA ARG A 255 7.34 21.76 -10.80
C ARG A 255 6.96 20.30 -10.97
N MET A 256 6.19 19.79 -10.04
CA MET A 256 5.78 18.39 -9.94
C MET A 256 4.28 18.34 -9.74
N HIS A 257 3.60 17.59 -10.60
CA HIS A 257 2.17 17.32 -10.53
C HIS A 257 1.94 15.83 -10.34
N CYS A 258 1.04 15.45 -9.44
CA CYS A 258 0.61 14.06 -9.23
C CYS A 258 -0.90 13.98 -9.42
N VAL A 259 -1.34 13.27 -10.45
CA VAL A 259 -2.75 12.98 -10.70
C VAL A 259 -3.06 11.62 -10.07
N MET A 260 -3.90 11.59 -9.04
CA MET A 260 -4.23 10.38 -8.29
C MET A 260 -5.52 9.75 -8.84
N GLN A 261 -5.44 8.90 -9.88
CA GLN A 261 -6.65 8.28 -10.48
C GLN A 261 -7.47 7.44 -9.50
N SER A 262 -6.82 6.89 -8.47
CA SER A 262 -7.47 6.11 -7.40
C SER A 262 -8.13 6.94 -6.31
N ILE A 263 -7.90 8.26 -6.26
CA ILE A 263 -8.39 9.14 -5.20
C ILE A 263 -9.19 10.27 -5.85
N PRO A 264 -10.51 10.39 -5.59
CA PRO A 264 -11.30 11.47 -6.13
C PRO A 264 -10.95 12.80 -5.46
N ALA A 265 -11.14 13.92 -6.16
CA ALA A 265 -10.96 15.25 -5.58
C ALA A 265 -11.87 15.47 -4.36
N SER A 266 -13.09 14.91 -4.40
CA SER A 266 -14.07 14.98 -3.31
C SER A 266 -13.64 14.27 -2.03
N ALA A 267 -12.56 13.47 -2.05
CA ALA A 267 -11.99 12.90 -0.83
C ALA A 267 -11.58 13.98 0.18
N LEU A 268 -11.19 15.17 -0.31
CA LEU A 268 -10.78 16.28 0.54
C LEU A 268 -11.95 17.08 1.13
N ASP A 269 -13.18 16.87 0.64
CA ASP A 269 -14.36 17.56 1.15
C ASP A 269 -14.69 17.08 2.58
N ALA A 270 -15.49 17.87 3.30
CA ALA A 270 -15.98 17.48 4.63
C ALA A 270 -16.75 16.15 4.54
N GLY A 271 -16.25 15.11 5.21
CA GLY A 271 -16.82 13.76 5.16
C GLY A 271 -16.49 12.97 3.88
N GLY A 272 -15.73 13.54 2.93
CA GLY A 272 -15.27 12.85 1.73
C GLY A 272 -14.42 11.63 2.06
N THR A 273 -14.53 10.54 1.29
CA THR A 273 -13.80 9.29 1.56
C THR A 273 -12.98 8.85 0.35
N VAL A 274 -11.90 8.09 0.60
CA VAL A 274 -11.15 7.45 -0.49
C VAL A 274 -11.88 6.16 -0.86
N PRO A 275 -12.34 6.00 -2.12
CA PRO A 275 -12.99 4.77 -2.58
C PRO A 275 -12.06 3.58 -2.39
N GLY A 276 -12.62 2.44 -1.99
CA GLY A 276 -11.81 1.24 -1.85
C GLY A 276 -11.08 1.08 -0.52
N GLN A 277 -11.52 1.80 0.52
CA GLN A 277 -11.34 1.23 1.85
C GLN A 277 -11.84 -0.23 1.78
N PRO A 278 -11.05 -1.23 2.19
CA PRO A 278 -11.62 -2.51 2.60
C PRO A 278 -12.46 -2.20 3.83
N GLN A 279 -13.67 -1.66 3.63
CA GLN A 279 -14.66 -1.54 4.66
C GLN A 279 -14.99 -2.96 5.06
N LEU A 280 -14.73 -3.24 6.33
CA LEU A 280 -15.03 -4.49 6.99
C LEU A 280 -16.52 -4.60 7.26
N LEU A 281 -17.36 -4.24 6.29
CA LEU A 281 -18.78 -4.49 6.37
C LEU A 281 -19.01 -6.00 6.17
N PRO A 282 -19.78 -6.67 7.04
CA PRO A 282 -20.14 -8.06 6.84
C PRO A 282 -20.97 -8.14 5.57
N ARG A 283 -20.39 -8.64 4.47
CA ARG A 283 -21.23 -9.15 3.38
C ARG A 283 -21.88 -10.43 3.91
N CYS A 284 -23.20 -10.36 4.09
CA CYS A 284 -24.04 -11.51 4.40
C CYS A 284 -23.75 -12.62 3.39
N LEU A 285 -23.63 -13.85 3.89
CA LEU A 285 -22.97 -14.99 3.27
C LEU A 285 -23.90 -15.74 2.29
N GLU A 286 -24.80 -15.04 1.58
CA GLU A 286 -25.89 -15.72 0.87
C GLU A 286 -26.00 -15.42 -0.64
N ASP A 287 -25.39 -14.34 -1.14
CA ASP A 287 -25.52 -13.98 -2.58
C ASP A 287 -24.40 -14.51 -3.50
N SER A 288 -23.49 -15.34 -3.01
CA SER A 288 -22.30 -15.74 -3.79
C SER A 288 -22.50 -16.90 -4.77
N PHE A 289 -23.74 -17.31 -5.05
CA PHE A 289 -24.03 -18.43 -5.97
C PHE A 289 -25.19 -18.17 -6.93
N ARG A 290 -25.27 -17.01 -7.60
CA ARG A 290 -26.06 -16.92 -8.86
C ARG A 290 -25.38 -16.06 -9.92
N SER A 291 -25.40 -16.62 -11.14
CA SER A 291 -25.10 -16.01 -12.44
C SER A 291 -23.64 -15.99 -12.91
N ILE A 292 -23.21 -17.11 -13.50
CA ILE A 292 -22.29 -17.09 -14.65
C ILE A 292 -23.14 -17.44 -15.87
N SER A 293 -23.74 -16.44 -16.51
CA SER A 293 -24.34 -16.62 -17.83
C SER A 293 -23.26 -16.43 -18.88
N PHE A 294 -22.92 -17.52 -19.56
CA PHE A 294 -22.05 -17.53 -20.74
C PHE A 294 -22.86 -17.12 -21.97
N SER A 295 -22.58 -15.97 -22.56
CA SER A 295 -22.90 -15.72 -23.96
C SER A 295 -21.60 -15.56 -24.75
N LYS A 296 -21.43 -16.46 -25.73
CA LYS A 296 -20.42 -16.39 -26.78
C LYS A 296 -20.87 -15.32 -27.78
N SER A 297 -19.99 -14.39 -28.15
CA SER A 297 -19.99 -13.81 -29.48
C SER A 297 -18.57 -13.85 -30.03
N LEU A 298 -18.45 -14.63 -31.10
CA LEU A 298 -17.31 -14.74 -31.98
C LEU A 298 -17.26 -13.46 -32.82
N ASP A 299 -16.13 -12.76 -32.86
CA ASP A 299 -15.76 -11.98 -34.04
C ASP A 299 -14.25 -11.84 -34.15
N HIS A 300 -13.79 -12.03 -35.37
CA HIS A 300 -12.41 -12.21 -35.80
C HIS A 300 -11.86 -10.88 -36.31
N SER A 301 -10.89 -10.28 -35.62
CA SER A 301 -10.01 -9.30 -36.25
C SER A 301 -8.61 -9.35 -35.64
N THR A 302 -7.67 -9.72 -36.49
CA THR A 302 -6.24 -9.75 -36.22
C THR A 302 -5.66 -8.36 -36.39
N GLU A 303 -5.41 -7.64 -35.29
CA GLU A 303 -4.49 -6.49 -35.32
C GLU A 303 -3.49 -6.54 -34.17
N PHE A 304 -2.23 -6.64 -34.58
CA PHE A 304 -1.04 -6.73 -33.76
C PHE A 304 -0.62 -5.31 -33.36
N SER A 305 -1.16 -4.78 -32.27
CA SER A 305 -0.76 -3.45 -31.77
C SER A 305 0.18 -3.55 -30.57
N SER A 306 1.45 -3.31 -30.85
CA SER A 306 2.51 -3.06 -29.88
C SER A 306 2.19 -1.78 -29.10
N SER A 307 2.13 -1.86 -27.77
CA SER A 307 1.85 -0.70 -26.89
C SER A 307 3.05 0.26 -26.87
N ARG A 308 3.16 1.04 -27.95
CA ARG A 308 3.96 2.26 -28.01
C ARG A 308 3.20 3.35 -27.25
N PHE A 309 3.97 4.16 -26.56
CA PHE A 309 3.55 5.38 -25.89
C PHE A 309 3.10 6.36 -26.98
N SER A 310 1.82 6.31 -27.38
CA SER A 310 1.22 7.30 -28.27
C SER A 310 0.61 8.44 -27.46
N ASP A 311 0.82 9.64 -27.97
CA ASP A 311 0.22 10.90 -27.56
C ASP A 311 -1.27 10.74 -27.23
N ILE A 312 -1.64 11.18 -26.02
CA ILE A 312 -3.02 11.57 -25.73
C ILE A 312 -3.05 13.07 -25.98
N GLY A 313 -3.46 13.43 -27.19
CA GLY A 313 -4.03 14.74 -27.47
C GLY A 313 -5.20 15.00 -26.53
N VAL A 314 -5.35 16.26 -26.16
CA VAL A 314 -6.50 16.80 -25.41
C VAL A 314 -7.79 16.31 -26.09
N PRO A 315 -8.68 15.56 -25.41
CA PRO A 315 -10.01 15.37 -25.95
C PRO A 315 -10.77 16.70 -25.74
N GLY A 316 -11.19 17.28 -26.87
CA GLY A 316 -12.21 18.32 -26.88
C GLY A 316 -13.47 17.82 -26.17
N ASN A 317 -14.17 18.79 -25.57
CA ASN A 317 -15.46 18.63 -24.92
C ASN A 317 -16.39 17.74 -25.74
N GLU A 318 -16.86 16.66 -25.12
CA GLU A 318 -18.25 16.16 -25.11
C GLU A 318 -18.25 14.85 -24.29
N ASP A 319 -19.18 14.73 -23.34
CA ASP A 319 -19.41 13.66 -22.33
C ASP A 319 -18.61 13.72 -20.99
N GLU A 320 -18.87 14.76 -20.17
CA GLU A 320 -18.33 14.98 -18.81
C GLU A 320 -19.39 14.82 -17.68
N GLU A 321 -20.44 14.01 -17.83
CA GLU A 321 -21.55 13.99 -16.84
C GLU A 321 -21.51 12.83 -15.82
N GLY A 322 -20.39 12.09 -15.72
CA GLY A 322 -20.29 10.99 -14.74
C GLY A 322 -18.89 10.54 -14.32
N LYS A 323 -17.81 11.18 -14.80
CA LYS A 323 -16.44 10.79 -14.41
C LYS A 323 -16.04 11.53 -13.13
N VAL A 324 -15.86 10.76 -12.05
CA VAL A 324 -15.36 11.31 -10.79
C VAL A 324 -13.96 11.90 -11.02
N LYS A 325 -13.85 13.21 -10.82
CA LYS A 325 -12.62 13.96 -11.04
C LYS A 325 -11.50 13.47 -10.10
N PRO A 326 -10.28 13.18 -10.61
CA PRO A 326 -9.18 12.72 -9.78
C PRO A 326 -8.59 13.87 -8.95
N LEU A 327 -8.07 13.53 -7.78
CA LEU A 327 -7.28 14.45 -6.96
C LEU A 327 -5.97 14.78 -7.67
N ILE A 328 -5.67 16.07 -7.77
CA ILE A 328 -4.40 16.56 -8.30
C ILE A 328 -3.60 17.16 -7.14
N LEU A 329 -2.38 16.67 -6.95
CA LEU A 329 -1.40 17.23 -6.02
C LEU A 329 -0.32 17.97 -6.80
N LYS A 330 0.17 19.07 -6.24
CA LYS A 330 1.29 19.84 -6.80
C LYS A 330 2.33 20.13 -5.73
N ASN A 331 3.58 20.34 -6.14
CA ASN A 331 4.59 20.81 -5.19
C ASN A 331 4.23 22.21 -4.68
N LYS A 332 4.37 22.42 -3.37
CA LYS A 332 4.26 23.73 -2.76
C LYS A 332 5.41 24.62 -3.26
N ALA A 333 5.07 25.83 -3.66
CA ALA A 333 6.07 26.83 -4.03
C ALA A 333 6.89 27.22 -2.78
N PRO A 334 8.23 27.32 -2.88
CA PRO A 334 9.03 27.79 -1.76
C PRO A 334 8.67 29.25 -1.44
N ARG A 335 8.90 29.65 -0.20
CA ARG A 335 8.80 31.05 0.22
C ARG A 335 10.19 31.66 0.28
N TRP A 336 10.28 32.95 -0.03
CA TRP A 336 11.49 33.71 0.21
C TRP A 336 11.76 33.81 1.72
N HIS A 337 13.01 33.59 2.12
CA HIS A 337 13.45 33.75 3.50
C HIS A 337 14.50 34.86 3.55
N GLU A 338 14.12 36.03 4.08
CA GLU A 338 14.96 37.22 4.06
C GLU A 338 16.32 37.02 4.74
N GLN A 339 16.36 36.43 5.94
CA GLN A 339 17.64 36.26 6.65
C GLN A 339 18.63 35.30 5.96
N LEU A 340 18.11 34.32 5.21
CA LEU A 340 18.93 33.30 4.53
C LEU A 340 19.13 33.64 3.04
N GLN A 341 18.50 34.72 2.56
CA GLN A 341 18.50 35.16 1.17
C GLN A 341 18.26 34.00 0.17
N CYS A 342 17.32 33.11 0.50
CA CYS A 342 17.03 31.94 -0.33
C CYS A 342 15.55 31.56 -0.32
N TRP A 343 15.14 30.89 -1.39
CA TRP A 343 13.83 30.25 -1.50
C TRP A 343 13.83 28.93 -0.73
N CYS A 344 13.00 28.83 0.31
CA CYS A 344 12.95 27.64 1.17
C CYS A 344 11.52 27.18 1.47
N LEU A 345 11.39 25.92 1.85
CA LEU A 345 10.17 25.34 2.41
C LEU A 345 10.39 25.12 3.91
N ASN A 346 9.35 25.35 4.71
CA ASN A 346 9.40 25.08 6.14
C ASN A 346 9.11 23.60 6.41
N PHE A 347 10.15 22.82 6.66
CA PHE A 347 10.06 21.40 7.01
C PHE A 347 9.93 21.13 8.52
N ARG A 348 9.81 22.17 9.36
CA ARG A 348 9.67 22.05 10.82
C ARG A 348 10.73 21.15 11.47
N GLY A 349 11.98 21.31 11.03
CA GLY A 349 13.12 20.51 11.52
C GLY A 349 13.18 19.06 11.02
N ARG A 350 12.19 18.57 10.24
CA ARG A 350 12.20 17.21 9.69
C ARG A 350 13.25 16.99 8.61
N VAL A 351 13.59 18.04 7.87
CA VAL A 351 14.58 18.00 6.77
C VAL A 351 15.73 18.92 7.15
N THR A 352 16.93 18.36 7.14
CA THR A 352 18.15 19.04 7.63
C THR A 352 19.21 19.23 6.56
N VAL A 353 19.09 18.56 5.40
CA VAL A 353 20.08 18.62 4.32
C VAL A 353 19.44 19.19 3.05
N ALA A 354 20.03 20.26 2.52
CA ALA A 354 19.63 20.86 1.24
C ALA A 354 19.75 19.84 0.09
N SER A 355 18.73 19.78 -0.76
CA SER A 355 18.66 18.82 -1.86
C SER A 355 17.51 19.17 -2.81
N VAL A 356 17.72 18.99 -4.13
CA VAL A 356 16.68 19.08 -5.17
C VAL A 356 15.54 18.06 -5.01
N LYS A 357 15.70 17.12 -4.08
CA LYS A 357 14.69 16.12 -3.73
C LYS A 357 13.76 16.57 -2.60
N ASN A 358 14.04 17.69 -1.95
CA ASN A 358 13.22 18.18 -0.86
C ASN A 358 11.96 18.84 -1.45
N PHE A 359 10.78 18.32 -1.10
CA PHE A 359 9.52 18.89 -1.56
C PHE A 359 8.39 18.65 -0.55
N GLN A 360 7.36 19.48 -0.67
CA GLN A 360 6.07 19.29 -0.02
C GLN A 360 5.01 19.23 -1.11
N LEU A 361 4.04 18.32 -1.02
CA LEU A 361 2.87 18.28 -1.90
C LEU A 361 1.64 18.79 -1.16
N ILE A 362 0.87 19.60 -1.88
CA ILE A 362 -0.42 20.15 -1.47
C ILE A 362 -1.47 19.83 -2.54
N ALA A 363 -2.75 19.93 -2.20
CA ALA A 363 -3.81 19.80 -3.19
C ALA A 363 -3.75 20.98 -4.20
N ALA A 364 -3.91 20.68 -5.49
CA ALA A 364 -4.08 21.73 -6.47
C ALA A 364 -5.50 22.27 -6.39
N THR A 365 -5.66 23.51 -5.94
CA THR A 365 -6.92 24.25 -6.07
C THR A 365 -7.25 24.37 -7.56
N GLN A 366 -8.40 23.85 -7.97
CA GLN A 366 -9.02 24.33 -9.21
C GLN A 366 -9.79 25.59 -8.87
N PRO A 367 -9.67 26.67 -9.65
CA PRO A 367 -10.44 27.88 -9.40
C PRO A 367 -11.93 27.54 -9.56
N ALA A 368 -12.62 27.39 -8.43
CA ALA A 368 -14.07 27.45 -8.41
C ALA A 368 -14.45 28.91 -8.60
N ALA A 369 -15.19 29.20 -9.68
CA ALA A 369 -15.91 30.44 -9.79
C ALA A 369 -16.88 30.55 -8.60
N SER A 370 -16.79 31.67 -7.88
CA SER A 370 -17.73 32.17 -6.87
C SER A 370 -18.13 31.24 -5.72
N ALA A 371 -17.57 31.49 -4.52
CA ALA A 371 -18.34 31.42 -3.29
C ALA A 371 -17.76 32.39 -2.24
N SER A 372 -18.69 33.05 -1.56
CA SER A 372 -18.63 34.28 -0.77
C SER A 372 -18.03 34.14 0.64
N THR A 373 -17.50 35.28 1.12
CA THR A 373 -17.26 35.75 2.49
C THR A 373 -17.86 34.94 3.67
N THR A 374 -17.04 34.58 4.68
CA THR A 374 -16.88 35.29 5.98
C THR A 374 -16.04 34.47 7.00
N SER A 375 -15.12 35.17 7.69
CA SER A 375 -14.47 34.92 9.01
C SER A 375 -13.57 33.70 9.32
N GLN A 376 -12.41 34.05 9.94
CA GLN A 376 -11.33 33.27 10.59
C GLN A 376 -10.17 32.75 9.70
N PRO A 377 -8.90 32.95 10.11
CA PRO A 377 -7.74 32.43 9.39
C PRO A 377 -7.53 30.95 9.75
N THR A 378 -8.51 30.09 9.48
CA THR A 378 -8.24 28.66 9.39
C THR A 378 -7.40 28.47 8.14
N GLN A 379 -6.17 27.92 8.27
CA GLN A 379 -5.32 27.55 7.13
C GLN A 379 -6.21 26.94 6.05
N THR A 380 -6.29 27.59 4.89
CA THR A 380 -7.11 27.08 3.79
C THR A 380 -6.70 25.64 3.55
N ASP A 381 -7.67 24.71 3.50
CA ASP A 381 -7.39 23.26 3.37
C ASP A 381 -6.46 22.95 2.19
N HIS A 382 -6.41 23.85 1.20
CA HIS A 382 -5.54 23.82 0.04
C HIS A 382 -4.04 24.03 0.30
N ASP A 383 -3.63 24.64 1.42
CA ASP A 383 -2.21 24.78 1.78
C ASP A 383 -1.72 23.69 2.77
N LYS A 384 -2.60 22.73 3.08
CA LYS A 384 -2.32 21.60 3.96
C LYS A 384 -1.32 20.65 3.29
N ILE A 385 -0.20 20.41 3.97
CA ILE A 385 0.87 19.52 3.47
C ILE A 385 0.41 18.07 3.52
N ILE A 386 0.11 17.49 2.36
CA ILE A 386 -0.35 16.09 2.21
C ILE A 386 0.82 15.11 2.25
N LEU A 387 1.94 15.48 1.64
CA LEU A 387 3.19 14.70 1.65
C LEU A 387 4.37 15.65 1.84
N GLN A 388 5.27 15.31 2.76
CA GLN A 388 6.54 15.99 2.98
C GLN A 388 7.69 15.00 2.81
N PHE A 389 8.64 15.34 1.95
CA PHE A 389 9.80 14.50 1.68
C PHE A 389 11.07 15.34 1.68
N GLY A 390 12.15 14.82 2.27
CA GLY A 390 13.43 15.50 2.19
C GLY A 390 14.60 14.75 2.81
N LYS A 391 15.79 15.23 2.50
CA LYS A 391 17.07 14.60 2.87
C LYS A 391 17.50 14.98 4.28
N VAL A 392 17.95 13.99 5.04
CA VAL A 392 18.51 14.17 6.39
C VAL A 392 19.92 13.61 6.54
N GLY A 393 20.37 12.79 5.58
CA GLY A 393 21.73 12.25 5.55
C GLY A 393 22.14 11.82 4.14
N LYS A 394 23.29 11.16 4.01
CA LYS A 394 23.83 10.71 2.70
C LYS A 394 22.82 9.84 1.94
N ASP A 395 22.24 8.88 2.65
CA ASP A 395 21.33 7.86 2.12
C ASP A 395 20.07 7.69 2.98
N MET A 396 19.69 8.75 3.68
CA MET A 396 18.55 8.78 4.58
C MET A 396 17.67 9.99 4.31
N PHE A 397 16.36 9.76 4.24
CA PHE A 397 15.35 10.75 3.87
C PHE A 397 14.13 10.61 4.77
N THR A 398 13.53 11.71 5.20
CA THR A 398 12.23 11.69 5.90
C THR A 398 11.10 11.68 4.89
N MET A 399 10.02 10.97 5.22
CA MET A 399 8.78 10.91 4.44
C MET A 399 7.61 10.98 5.41
N ASP A 400 6.90 12.10 5.46
CA ASP A 400 5.74 12.29 6.32
C ASP A 400 4.51 12.44 5.43
N TYR A 401 3.48 11.62 5.65
CA TYR A 401 2.26 11.64 4.84
C TYR A 401 1.01 11.65 5.70
N ARG A 402 -0.11 12.06 5.11
CA ARG A 402 -1.43 12.05 5.75
C ARG A 402 -2.52 11.70 4.75
N TYR A 403 -3.76 11.70 5.21
CA TYR A 403 -4.93 11.62 4.35
C TYR A 403 -4.83 12.62 3.17
N PRO A 404 -5.17 12.23 1.93
CA PRO A 404 -5.79 10.98 1.50
C PRO A 404 -4.79 9.90 1.05
N LEU A 405 -3.48 10.12 1.20
CA LEU A 405 -2.47 9.17 0.73
C LEU A 405 -2.30 7.98 1.67
N SER A 406 -2.00 6.82 1.08
CA SER A 406 -1.47 5.65 1.79
C SER A 406 0.06 5.62 1.82
N ALA A 407 0.64 4.78 2.68
CA ALA A 407 2.10 4.59 2.73
C ALA A 407 2.66 4.12 1.37
N PHE A 408 1.95 3.22 0.69
CA PHE A 408 2.32 2.71 -0.63
C PHE A 408 2.38 3.84 -1.67
N GLN A 409 1.32 4.66 -1.77
CA GLN A 409 1.26 5.78 -2.71
C GLN A 409 2.33 6.83 -2.39
N ALA A 410 2.46 7.24 -1.12
CA ALA A 410 3.46 8.21 -0.68
C ALA A 410 4.89 7.75 -0.98
N PHE A 411 5.19 6.48 -0.72
CA PHE A 411 6.50 5.90 -1.00
C PHE A 411 6.78 5.86 -2.51
N ALA A 412 5.84 5.42 -3.33
CA ALA A 412 5.97 5.40 -4.79
C ALA A 412 6.19 6.81 -5.37
N ILE A 413 5.50 7.83 -4.82
CA ILE A 413 5.71 9.23 -5.19
C ILE A 413 7.15 9.66 -4.87
N CYS A 414 7.64 9.39 -3.66
CA CYS A 414 9.00 9.73 -3.25
C CYS A 414 10.06 9.01 -4.10
N LEU A 415 9.81 7.76 -4.51
CA LEU A 415 10.72 6.99 -5.36
C LEU A 415 11.01 7.69 -6.70
N SER A 416 10.03 8.39 -7.28
CA SER A 416 10.20 9.15 -8.54
C SER A 416 11.22 10.30 -8.45
N SER A 417 11.53 10.77 -7.23
CA SER A 417 12.50 11.83 -7.00
C SER A 417 13.96 11.36 -7.08
N PHE A 418 14.20 10.05 -6.96
CA PHE A 418 15.55 9.48 -7.00
C PHE A 418 16.08 9.26 -8.40
N ASP A 419 15.20 9.23 -9.41
CA ASP A 419 15.62 9.08 -10.80
C ASP A 419 16.22 10.37 -11.35
N THR A 420 17.27 10.23 -12.15
CA THR A 420 17.88 11.32 -12.92
C THR A 420 16.90 11.76 -14.00
N LYS A 421 16.67 13.06 -14.09
CA LYS A 421 15.72 13.65 -15.05
C LYS A 421 16.54 14.30 -16.14
N LEU A 422 16.62 13.65 -17.30
CA LEU A 422 17.30 14.21 -18.45
C LEU A 422 16.47 15.45 -18.86
N ALA A 423 17.07 16.65 -18.80
CA ALA A 423 16.46 17.97 -19.08
C ALA A 423 15.65 18.66 -17.95
N CYS A 424 15.82 18.29 -16.68
CA CYS A 424 15.28 19.07 -15.55
C CYS A 424 16.37 19.67 -14.63
N GLU A 425 17.65 19.67 -15.03
CA GLU A 425 18.78 20.18 -14.24
C GLU A 425 19.06 21.66 -14.49
#